data_AF-A0A2I2DY15-F1
#
_entry.id   AF-A0A2I2DY15-F1
#
_cell.length_a   1.000
_cell.length_b   1.000
_cell.length_c   1.000
_cell.angle_alpha   90.00
_cell.angle_beta   90.00
_cell.angle_gamma   90.00
#
_symmetry.space_group_name_H-M   'P 1'
#
loop_
_entity.id
_entity.type
_entity.pdbx_description
1 polymer ?
#
loop_
_entity_poly.entity_id
_entity_poly.type
_entity_poly.pdbx_seq_one_letter_code
_entity_poly.pdbx_strand_id
1 'polypeptide(L)'
;MPFGFIRELSHPEIVFNTERQWFGERKVGVKQYTESLKQHHVKVMVKPQIWVGRGAFTGGIKMTSEADWKVLEDSYTGFILTYAELAQELHVEIFCIGTELEGFIDNRPEYWKQLIVDIKKVYKGKLTYAANWNEYDRTPFWEYLDYIGIDAYFPVSDEKTPTVEACRNGWLNYKPDIKAFSETYKKPILFTEFGYRSVDFAGKEPWKSDRDMNVVNMEAQTNTMQVLFEEFWNEDWFAGGFLWKWFHNHKDAGGENDSRFTPQNKPVEDLVKAQYAN
;
A
#
# COMPACT_ATOMS: atom_id res chain seq x y z
N MET A 1 1.46 6.77 7.83
CA MET A 1 2.54 6.36 6.90
C MET A 1 3.70 7.31 7.10
N PRO A 2 4.78 6.91 7.77
CA PRO A 2 6.01 7.69 7.79
C PRO A 2 6.71 7.64 6.43
N PHE A 3 7.34 8.75 6.03
CA PHE A 3 8.09 8.82 4.78
C PHE A 3 9.60 8.94 5.03
N GLY A 4 10.38 8.25 4.20
CA GLY A 4 11.79 8.49 3.96
C GLY A 4 11.97 9.14 2.59
N PHE A 5 12.92 10.07 2.46
CA PHE A 5 13.09 10.88 1.26
C PHE A 5 14.41 10.55 0.58
N ILE A 6 14.35 10.28 -0.72
CA ILE A 6 15.49 10.04 -1.59
C ILE A 6 15.46 11.07 -2.73
N ARG A 7 16.62 11.67 -3.04
CA ARG A 7 16.66 12.82 -3.97
C ARG A 7 16.26 12.45 -5.40
N GLU A 8 16.70 11.30 -5.88
CA GLU A 8 16.50 10.76 -7.22
C GLU A 8 16.79 9.25 -7.21
N LEU A 9 16.42 8.53 -8.29
CA LEU A 9 16.44 7.06 -8.33
C LEU A 9 17.81 6.42 -8.10
N SER A 10 18.90 7.14 -8.36
CA SER A 10 20.28 6.67 -8.19
C SER A 10 20.99 7.27 -6.97
N HIS A 11 20.26 7.97 -6.09
CA HIS A 11 20.83 8.55 -4.88
C HIS A 11 20.76 7.56 -3.71
N PRO A 12 21.84 7.30 -2.97
CA PRO A 12 21.82 6.21 -1.99
C PRO A 12 21.29 6.58 -0.61
N GLU A 13 21.19 7.86 -0.26
CA GLU A 13 20.81 8.25 1.11
C GLU A 13 19.30 8.45 1.26
N ILE A 14 18.73 7.85 2.32
CA ILE A 14 17.36 8.08 2.76
C ILE A 14 17.35 9.03 3.95
N VAL A 15 16.72 10.18 3.78
CA VAL A 15 16.52 11.18 4.84
C VAL A 15 15.14 10.98 5.47
N PHE A 16 15.09 10.75 6.78
CA PHE A 16 13.83 10.52 7.49
C PHE A 16 13.88 11.04 8.94
N ASN A 17 12.69 11.12 9.56
CA ASN A 17 12.49 11.61 10.93
C ASN A 17 13.14 12.99 11.21
N THR A 18 13.14 13.90 10.23
CA THR A 18 13.72 15.25 10.37
C THR A 18 12.68 16.29 10.76
N GLU A 19 13.08 17.41 11.36
CA GLU A 19 12.16 18.50 11.74
C GLU A 19 11.45 19.17 10.57
N ARG A 20 11.97 19.03 9.34
CA ARG A 20 11.38 19.61 8.12
C ARG A 20 10.28 18.75 7.51
N GLN A 21 10.07 17.53 8.00
CA GLN A 21 8.98 16.66 7.56
C GLN A 21 7.65 17.05 8.19
N TRP A 22 6.56 16.63 7.54
CA TRP A 22 5.25 16.74 8.14
C TRP A 22 5.23 16.03 9.48
N PHE A 23 4.52 16.60 10.45
CA PHE A 23 4.48 16.07 11.81
C PHE A 23 4.16 14.57 11.84
N GLY A 24 3.12 14.15 11.11
CA GLY A 24 2.66 12.76 11.03
C GLY A 24 3.61 11.78 10.34
N GLU A 25 4.64 12.29 9.66
CA GLU A 25 5.65 11.45 9.00
C GLU A 25 6.84 11.13 9.91
N ARG A 26 6.96 11.82 11.05
CA ARG A 26 8.03 11.64 12.02
C ARG A 26 7.65 10.60 13.06
N LYS A 27 8.65 10.00 13.72
CA LYS A 27 8.46 9.03 14.82
C LYS A 27 7.48 9.54 15.89
N VAL A 28 7.62 10.81 16.28
CA VAL A 28 6.74 11.45 17.28
C VAL A 28 5.28 11.59 16.82
N GLY A 29 5.04 11.86 15.53
CA GLY A 29 3.68 11.99 15.01
C GLY A 29 3.02 10.64 14.75
N VAL A 30 3.78 9.67 14.23
CA VAL A 30 3.31 8.28 14.13
C VAL A 30 2.89 7.77 15.51
N LYS A 31 3.70 8.02 16.54
CA LYS A 31 3.37 7.65 17.93
C LYS A 31 2.03 8.24 18.37
N GLN A 32 1.89 9.56 18.30
CA GLN A 32 0.67 10.25 18.72
C GLN A 32 -0.57 9.72 17.97
N TYR A 33 -0.47 9.55 16.65
CA TYR A 33 -1.60 9.09 15.84
C TYR A 33 -1.98 7.64 16.16
N THR A 34 -1.00 6.76 16.32
CA THR A 34 -1.25 5.36 16.71
C THR A 34 -1.88 5.27 18.09
N GLU A 35 -1.43 6.05 19.07
CA GLU A 35 -2.05 6.09 20.41
C GLU A 35 -3.50 6.59 20.32
N SER A 36 -3.77 7.64 19.55
CA SER A 36 -5.12 8.17 19.34
C SER A 36 -6.06 7.17 18.65
N LEU A 37 -5.56 6.41 17.66
CA LEU A 37 -6.33 5.38 16.97
C LEU A 37 -6.65 4.21 17.89
N LYS A 38 -5.67 3.78 18.71
CA LYS A 38 -5.85 2.69 19.67
C LYS A 38 -6.84 3.01 20.79
N GLN A 39 -6.95 4.29 21.20
CA GLN A 39 -8.01 4.75 22.11
C GLN A 39 -9.42 4.52 21.56
N HIS A 40 -9.56 4.38 20.24
CA HIS A 40 -10.81 4.08 19.55
C HIS A 40 -10.85 2.63 19.05
N HIS A 41 -10.00 1.75 19.59
CA HIS A 41 -9.91 0.33 19.24
C HIS A 41 -9.59 0.05 17.76
N VAL A 42 -9.01 1.03 17.06
CA VAL A 42 -8.58 0.85 15.68
C VAL A 42 -7.22 0.16 15.67
N LYS A 43 -7.17 -1.04 15.06
CA LYS A 43 -5.92 -1.75 14.76
C LYS A 43 -5.15 -1.00 13.68
N VAL A 44 -3.83 -1.03 13.77
CA VAL A 44 -2.94 -0.21 12.95
C VAL A 44 -1.98 -1.08 12.15
N MET A 45 -1.76 -0.68 10.89
CA MET A 45 -0.56 -1.03 10.15
C MET A 45 0.36 0.18 10.07
N VAL A 46 1.63 0.02 10.45
CA VAL A 46 2.66 1.02 10.15
C VAL A 46 3.33 0.62 8.84
N LYS A 47 3.16 1.47 7.81
CA LYS A 47 3.72 1.32 6.45
C LYS A 47 4.66 2.50 6.18
N PRO A 48 5.98 2.39 6.49
CA PRO A 48 6.99 3.33 6.05
C PRO A 48 7.15 3.26 4.53
N GLN A 49 7.12 4.42 3.87
CA GLN A 49 7.24 4.52 2.41
C GLN A 49 8.40 5.43 2.02
N ILE A 50 8.92 5.25 0.81
CA ILE A 50 9.93 6.14 0.23
C ILE A 50 9.24 7.14 -0.70
N TRP A 51 9.65 8.41 -0.62
CA TRP A 51 9.33 9.43 -1.60
C TRP A 51 10.58 9.79 -2.40
N VAL A 52 10.56 9.52 -3.71
CA VAL A 52 11.61 9.96 -4.63
C VAL A 52 11.32 11.38 -5.10
N GLY A 53 12.35 12.23 -5.14
CA GLY A 53 12.26 13.58 -5.67
C GLY A 53 11.53 13.65 -7.02
N ARG A 54 10.71 14.68 -7.19
CA ARG A 54 9.82 14.89 -8.34
C ARG A 54 8.72 13.82 -8.52
N GLY A 55 8.50 12.95 -7.53
CA GLY A 55 7.44 11.94 -7.57
C GLY A 55 7.77 10.78 -8.52
N ALA A 56 9.06 10.48 -8.70
CA ALA A 56 9.46 9.32 -9.49
C ALA A 56 9.04 8.00 -8.80
N PHE A 57 8.69 7.00 -9.61
CA PHE A 57 8.27 5.70 -9.12
C PHE A 57 9.40 4.98 -8.37
N THR A 58 9.12 4.50 -7.16
CA THR A 58 10.09 3.89 -6.24
C THR A 58 10.67 2.58 -6.76
N GLY A 59 9.92 1.84 -7.59
CA GLY A 59 10.42 0.60 -8.20
C GLY A 59 11.63 0.82 -9.12
N GLY A 60 11.87 2.07 -9.57
CA GLY A 60 13.05 2.43 -10.36
C GLY A 60 14.32 2.71 -9.56
N ILE A 61 14.31 2.62 -8.22
CA ILE A 61 15.50 2.88 -7.40
C ILE A 61 16.59 1.86 -7.74
N LYS A 62 17.74 2.35 -8.18
CA LYS A 62 18.87 1.53 -8.59
C LYS A 62 20.19 2.28 -8.44
N MET A 63 21.10 1.75 -7.63
CA MET A 63 22.41 2.36 -7.43
C MET A 63 23.39 1.97 -8.54
N THR A 64 24.34 2.87 -8.81
CA THR A 64 25.35 2.72 -9.88
C THR A 64 26.66 2.10 -9.41
N SER A 65 26.85 1.93 -8.10
CA SER A 65 28.05 1.34 -7.53
C SER A 65 27.75 0.51 -6.28
N GLU A 66 28.62 -0.44 -5.97
CA GLU A 66 28.52 -1.24 -4.72
C GLU A 66 28.64 -0.39 -3.46
N ALA A 67 29.38 0.73 -3.51
CA ALA A 67 29.49 1.65 -2.40
C ALA A 67 28.15 2.36 -2.13
N ASP A 68 27.49 2.83 -3.20
CA ASP A 68 26.18 3.47 -3.11
C ASP A 68 25.11 2.48 -2.63
N TRP A 69 25.15 1.23 -3.09
CA TRP A 69 24.25 0.19 -2.59
C TRP A 69 24.38 -0.02 -1.08
N LYS A 70 25.59 -0.07 -0.54
CA LYS A 70 25.80 -0.19 0.91
C LYS A 70 25.24 1.01 1.67
N VAL A 71 25.42 2.23 1.17
CA VAL A 71 24.84 3.44 1.77
C VAL A 71 23.31 3.39 1.76
N LEU A 72 22.71 2.88 0.68
CA LEU A 72 21.25 2.67 0.61
C LEU A 72 20.78 1.59 1.59
N GLU A 73 21.45 0.45 1.64
CA GLU A 73 21.15 -0.64 2.57
C GLU A 73 21.24 -0.17 4.03
N ASP A 74 22.29 0.56 4.39
CA ASP A 74 22.48 1.09 5.75
C ASP A 74 21.40 2.12 6.11
N SER A 75 21.11 3.08 5.21
CA SER A 75 20.11 4.12 5.45
C SER A 75 18.67 3.57 5.47
N TYR A 76 18.36 2.59 4.60
CA TYR A 76 17.07 1.90 4.61
C TYR A 76 16.89 1.05 5.86
N THR A 77 17.93 0.37 6.32
CA THR A 77 17.91 -0.39 7.59
C THR A 77 17.60 0.54 8.76
N GLY A 78 18.30 1.68 8.85
CA GLY A 78 18.05 2.68 9.89
C GLY A 78 16.62 3.24 9.84
N PHE A 79 16.11 3.52 8.63
CA PHE A 79 14.74 3.97 8.42
C PHE A 79 13.72 2.94 8.90
N ILE A 80 13.81 1.70 8.43
CA ILE A 80 12.85 0.65 8.73
C ILE A 80 12.91 0.23 10.19
N LEU A 81 14.10 0.04 10.76
CA LEU A 81 14.23 -0.36 12.17
C LEU A 81 13.72 0.72 13.14
N THR A 82 13.90 2.01 12.81
CA THR A 82 13.34 3.11 13.62
C THR A 82 11.82 2.98 13.81
N TYR A 83 11.11 2.60 12.75
CA TYR A 83 9.65 2.44 12.79
C TYR A 83 9.22 1.04 13.23
N ALA A 84 10.04 0.00 13.04
CA ALA A 84 9.78 -1.33 13.60
C ALA A 84 9.86 -1.33 15.13
N GLU A 85 10.85 -0.65 15.70
CA GLU A 85 10.97 -0.44 17.15
C GLU A 85 9.77 0.34 17.70
N LEU A 86 9.32 1.39 17.00
CA LEU A 86 8.12 2.13 17.39
C LEU A 86 6.87 1.25 17.30
N ALA A 87 6.74 0.44 16.24
CA ALA A 87 5.64 -0.50 16.09
C ALA A 87 5.62 -1.52 17.24
N GLN A 88 6.79 -1.96 17.71
CA GLN A 88 6.89 -2.83 18.89
C GLN A 88 6.49 -2.11 20.18
N GLU A 89 6.99 -0.90 20.41
CA GLU A 89 6.66 -0.07 21.58
C GLU A 89 5.15 0.13 21.71
N LEU A 90 4.48 0.34 20.58
CA LEU A 90 3.05 0.62 20.52
C LEU A 90 2.19 -0.63 20.32
N HIS A 91 2.79 -1.82 20.25
CA HIS A 91 2.11 -3.08 19.96
C HIS A 91 1.23 -3.01 18.71
N VAL A 92 1.74 -2.41 17.63
CA VAL A 92 1.05 -2.33 16.33
C VAL A 92 0.84 -3.74 15.77
N GLU A 93 -0.28 -3.95 15.09
CA GLU A 93 -0.72 -5.26 14.63
C GLU A 93 0.05 -5.74 13.41
N ILE A 94 0.29 -4.85 12.45
CA ILE A 94 1.01 -5.14 11.21
C ILE A 94 2.11 -4.10 10.96
N PHE A 95 3.29 -4.57 10.56
CA PHE A 95 4.37 -3.72 10.08
C PHE A 95 4.70 -4.09 8.64
N CYS A 96 4.57 -3.12 7.74
CA CYS A 96 4.88 -3.28 6.32
C CYS A 96 6.33 -2.84 6.09
N ILE A 97 7.18 -3.73 5.58
CA ILE A 97 8.63 -3.55 5.55
C ILE A 97 9.13 -2.75 4.34
N GLY A 98 8.23 -2.38 3.42
CA GLY A 98 8.54 -1.68 2.18
C GLY A 98 7.35 -1.63 1.24
N THR A 99 7.43 -0.81 0.19
CA THR A 99 6.33 -0.57 -0.75
C THR A 99 6.88 -0.26 -2.14
N GLU A 100 6.58 -1.14 -3.11
CA GLU A 100 6.92 -0.97 -4.54
C GLU A 100 8.40 -0.63 -4.76
N LEU A 101 9.30 -1.54 -4.38
CA LEU A 101 10.76 -1.37 -4.37
C LEU A 101 11.44 -2.41 -5.28
N GLU A 102 10.79 -2.80 -6.37
CA GLU A 102 11.23 -3.79 -7.36
C GLU A 102 12.73 -3.72 -7.66
N GLY A 103 13.20 -2.57 -8.15
CA GLY A 103 14.60 -2.39 -8.52
C GLY A 103 15.57 -2.60 -7.36
N PHE A 104 15.18 -2.29 -6.12
CA PHE A 104 16.00 -2.57 -4.95
C PHE A 104 15.98 -4.07 -4.62
N ILE A 105 14.81 -4.70 -4.64
CA ILE A 105 14.66 -6.14 -4.37
C ILE A 105 15.44 -6.98 -5.37
N ASP A 106 15.28 -6.71 -6.67
CA ASP A 106 15.93 -7.44 -7.76
C ASP A 106 17.45 -7.41 -7.64
N ASN A 107 18.01 -6.27 -7.22
CA ASN A 107 19.46 -6.10 -7.13
C ASN A 107 20.02 -6.56 -5.78
N ARG A 108 19.20 -6.68 -4.73
CA ARG A 108 19.63 -6.93 -3.34
C ARG A 108 18.77 -7.94 -2.57
N PRO A 109 18.44 -9.12 -3.13
CA PRO A 109 17.50 -10.06 -2.47
C PRO A 109 18.01 -10.58 -1.11
N GLU A 110 19.32 -10.78 -0.96
CA GLU A 110 19.91 -11.27 0.30
C GLU A 110 19.90 -10.21 1.41
N TYR A 111 20.05 -8.93 1.06
CA TYR A 111 19.87 -7.83 2.01
C TYR A 111 18.45 -7.83 2.59
N TRP A 112 17.42 -8.01 1.75
CA TRP A 112 16.02 -8.05 2.20
C TRP A 112 15.75 -9.21 3.16
N LYS A 113 16.29 -10.40 2.89
CA LYS A 113 16.19 -11.54 3.82
C LYS A 113 16.83 -11.22 5.17
N GLN A 114 18.01 -10.59 5.15
CA GLN A 114 18.71 -10.17 6.37
C GLN A 114 17.93 -9.08 7.13
N LEU A 115 17.39 -8.08 6.43
CA LEU A 115 16.57 -7.03 7.01
C LEU A 115 15.34 -7.62 7.74
N ILE A 116 14.68 -8.63 7.16
CA ILE A 116 13.55 -9.31 7.83
C ILE A 116 14.00 -9.99 9.13
N VAL A 117 15.18 -10.63 9.14
CA VAL A 117 15.75 -11.20 10.37
C VAL A 117 15.99 -10.11 11.42
N ASP A 118 16.51 -8.96 11.03
CA ASP A 118 16.79 -7.86 11.95
C ASP A 118 15.50 -7.20 12.48
N ILE A 119 14.49 -7.01 11.63
CA ILE A 119 13.16 -6.55 12.06
C ILE A 119 12.57 -7.52 13.09
N LYS A 120 12.62 -8.84 12.85
CA LYS A 120 12.10 -9.85 13.78
C LYS A 120 12.81 -9.87 15.13
N LYS A 121 14.02 -9.31 15.26
CA LYS A 121 14.68 -9.14 16.57
C LYS A 121 13.95 -8.10 17.42
N VAL A 122 13.54 -6.99 16.81
CA VAL A 122 12.96 -5.83 17.52
C VAL A 122 11.44 -5.78 17.50
N TYR A 123 10.77 -6.42 16.55
CA TYR A 123 9.31 -6.42 16.41
C TYR A 123 8.75 -7.84 16.34
N LYS A 124 7.69 -8.10 17.12
CA LYS A 124 7.06 -9.44 17.28
C LYS A 124 5.65 -9.55 16.70
N GLY A 125 5.10 -8.47 16.15
CA GLY A 125 3.81 -8.50 15.47
C GLY A 125 3.92 -9.07 14.05
N LYS A 126 2.86 -8.90 13.25
CA LYS A 126 2.79 -9.47 11.90
C LYS A 126 3.56 -8.62 10.88
N LEU A 127 4.23 -9.27 9.94
CA LEU A 127 5.00 -8.63 8.87
C LEU A 127 4.35 -8.81 7.50
N THR A 128 4.46 -7.78 6.67
CA THR A 128 4.10 -7.83 5.25
C THR A 128 5.03 -6.93 4.42
N TYR A 129 4.92 -7.01 3.11
CA TYR A 129 5.55 -6.14 2.13
C TYR A 129 4.48 -5.74 1.12
N ALA A 130 4.43 -4.49 0.70
CA ALA A 130 3.45 -4.01 -0.27
C ALA A 130 4.04 -4.06 -1.68
N ALA A 131 3.85 -5.19 -2.36
CA ALA A 131 4.30 -5.35 -3.75
C ALA A 131 3.30 -4.71 -4.70
N ASN A 132 3.77 -4.19 -5.83
CA ASN A 132 2.88 -3.70 -6.89
C ASN A 132 2.05 -4.87 -7.46
N TRP A 133 0.86 -4.58 -8.02
CA TRP A 133 -0.05 -5.57 -8.62
C TRP A 133 0.60 -6.42 -9.72
N ASN A 134 1.64 -5.90 -10.38
CA ASN A 134 2.39 -6.57 -11.44
C ASN A 134 3.80 -7.06 -10.99
N GLU A 135 4.09 -7.04 -9.69
CA GLU A 135 5.40 -7.39 -9.10
C GLU A 135 5.31 -8.49 -8.04
N TYR A 136 4.15 -8.66 -7.39
CA TYR A 136 4.00 -9.54 -6.22
C TYR A 136 4.48 -10.98 -6.46
N ASP A 137 4.38 -11.49 -7.68
CA ASP A 137 4.79 -12.83 -8.08
C ASP A 137 6.32 -13.03 -8.15
N ARG A 138 7.10 -11.95 -8.23
CA ARG A 138 8.57 -11.96 -8.26
C ARG A 138 9.23 -11.70 -6.91
N THR A 139 8.48 -11.24 -5.91
CA THR A 139 9.03 -10.93 -4.58
C THR A 139 9.60 -12.20 -3.90
N PRO A 140 10.91 -12.26 -3.57
CA PRO A 140 11.61 -13.52 -3.29
C PRO A 140 11.59 -13.98 -1.83
N PHE A 141 10.82 -13.31 -0.96
CA PHE A 141 10.91 -13.50 0.50
C PHE A 141 9.56 -13.68 1.20
N TRP A 142 8.48 -13.98 0.47
CA TRP A 142 7.16 -14.21 1.07
C TRP A 142 7.17 -15.27 2.15
N GLU A 143 7.99 -16.33 2.02
CA GLU A 143 8.15 -17.39 3.03
C GLU A 143 8.46 -16.85 4.43
N TYR A 144 9.14 -15.70 4.53
CA TYR A 144 9.53 -15.07 5.78
C TYR A 144 8.51 -14.06 6.34
N LEU A 145 7.44 -13.74 5.62
CA LEU A 145 6.41 -12.77 6.01
C LEU A 145 5.12 -13.46 6.47
N ASP A 146 4.22 -12.73 7.13
CA ASP A 146 2.94 -13.29 7.59
C ASP A 146 1.82 -13.14 6.55
N TYR A 147 1.88 -12.09 5.73
CA TYR A 147 0.92 -11.79 4.67
C TYR A 147 1.64 -11.55 3.34
N ILE A 148 1.03 -12.03 2.25
CA ILE A 148 1.38 -11.58 0.90
C ILE A 148 0.67 -10.25 0.67
N GLY A 149 1.42 -9.15 0.68
CA GLY A 149 0.86 -7.81 0.52
C GLY A 149 0.87 -7.37 -0.93
N ILE A 150 -0.28 -6.90 -1.43
CA ILE A 150 -0.45 -6.42 -2.81
C ILE A 150 -1.09 -5.03 -2.80
N ASP A 151 -0.47 -4.08 -3.48
CA ASP A 151 -1.10 -2.80 -3.82
C ASP A 151 -1.96 -3.04 -5.08
N ALA A 152 -3.25 -3.28 -4.85
CA ALA A 152 -4.16 -4.01 -5.74
C ALA A 152 -4.83 -3.15 -6.83
N TYR A 153 -4.02 -2.45 -7.63
CA TYR A 153 -4.49 -1.60 -8.73
C TYR A 153 -4.61 -2.36 -10.07
N PHE A 154 -5.24 -3.54 -10.07
CA PHE A 154 -5.41 -4.40 -11.25
C PHE A 154 -6.39 -3.80 -12.30
N PRO A 155 -6.03 -3.77 -13.60
CA PRO A 155 -6.95 -3.43 -14.68
C PRO A 155 -8.13 -4.40 -14.76
N VAL A 156 -9.37 -3.93 -14.55
CA VAL A 156 -10.57 -4.78 -14.57
C VAL A 156 -11.56 -4.42 -15.68
N SER A 157 -11.40 -3.28 -16.36
CA SER A 157 -12.27 -2.91 -17.48
C SER A 157 -11.67 -1.77 -18.32
N ASP A 158 -11.86 -1.85 -19.65
CA ASP A 158 -11.56 -0.78 -20.61
C ASP A 158 -12.74 0.19 -20.82
N GLU A 159 -13.89 -0.05 -20.19
CA GLU A 159 -15.10 0.74 -20.36
C GLU A 159 -14.97 2.14 -19.73
N LYS A 160 -15.62 3.12 -20.35
CA LYS A 160 -15.69 4.49 -19.84
C LYS A 160 -16.35 4.55 -18.45
N THR A 161 -17.50 3.91 -18.30
CA THR A 161 -18.15 3.66 -17.02
C THR A 161 -18.23 2.15 -16.86
N PRO A 162 -17.28 1.51 -16.17
CA PRO A 162 -17.30 0.07 -16.00
C PRO A 162 -18.61 -0.41 -15.37
N THR A 163 -19.28 -1.35 -16.03
CA THR A 163 -20.40 -2.07 -15.42
C THR A 163 -19.89 -3.07 -14.37
N VAL A 164 -20.77 -3.45 -13.43
CA VAL A 164 -20.49 -4.52 -12.45
C VAL A 164 -20.08 -5.81 -13.16
N GLU A 165 -20.77 -6.19 -14.23
CA GLU A 165 -20.44 -7.40 -15.00
C GLU A 165 -19.07 -7.31 -15.68
N ALA A 166 -18.74 -6.16 -16.30
CA ALA A 166 -17.43 -5.96 -16.91
C ALA A 166 -16.30 -6.05 -15.89
N CYS A 167 -16.45 -5.42 -14.72
CA CYS A 167 -15.46 -5.49 -13.64
C CYS A 167 -15.29 -6.92 -13.12
N ARG A 168 -16.40 -7.66 -12.97
CA ARG A 168 -16.37 -9.06 -12.52
C ARG A 168 -15.63 -9.94 -13.52
N ASN A 169 -15.91 -9.78 -14.80
CA ASN A 169 -15.19 -10.47 -15.87
C ASN A 169 -13.70 -10.10 -15.90
N GLY A 170 -13.35 -8.85 -15.60
CA GLY A 170 -11.96 -8.42 -15.47
C GLY A 170 -11.21 -9.17 -14.38
N TRP A 171 -11.81 -9.31 -13.20
CA TRP A 171 -11.20 -10.04 -12.08
C TRP A 171 -10.97 -11.52 -12.34
N LEU A 172 -11.72 -12.16 -13.25
CA LEU A 172 -11.48 -13.55 -13.65
C LEU A 172 -10.07 -13.78 -14.21
N ASN A 173 -9.42 -12.73 -14.73
CA ASN A 173 -8.06 -12.83 -15.27
C ASN A 173 -6.97 -12.82 -14.18
N TYR A 174 -7.29 -12.43 -12.95
CA TYR A 174 -6.28 -12.20 -11.90
C TYR A 174 -6.55 -13.00 -10.63
N LYS A 175 -7.82 -13.08 -10.20
CA LYS A 175 -8.21 -13.71 -8.93
C LYS A 175 -7.75 -15.19 -8.84
N PRO A 176 -7.84 -16.02 -9.89
CA PRO A 176 -7.33 -17.39 -9.82
C PRO A 176 -5.84 -17.48 -9.50
N ASP A 177 -5.02 -16.61 -10.11
CA ASP A 177 -3.57 -16.58 -9.90
C ASP A 177 -3.24 -16.08 -8.50
N ILE A 178 -3.91 -15.02 -8.03
CA ILE A 178 -3.77 -14.50 -6.67
C ILE A 178 -4.10 -15.59 -5.63
N LYS A 179 -5.19 -16.33 -5.85
CA LYS A 179 -5.59 -17.46 -4.99
C LYS A 179 -4.54 -18.57 -5.00
N ALA A 180 -4.10 -19.01 -6.18
CA ALA A 180 -3.09 -20.05 -6.31
C ALA A 180 -1.76 -19.64 -5.64
N PHE A 181 -1.41 -18.36 -5.71
CA PHE A 181 -0.24 -17.81 -5.04
C PHE A 181 -0.37 -17.89 -3.51
N SER A 182 -1.52 -17.50 -2.96
CA SER A 182 -1.85 -17.66 -1.54
C SER A 182 -1.72 -19.11 -1.07
N GLU A 183 -2.30 -20.05 -1.83
CA GLU A 183 -2.27 -21.48 -1.54
C GLU A 183 -0.84 -22.06 -1.59
N THR A 184 -0.04 -21.62 -2.56
CA THR A 184 1.36 -22.05 -2.74
C THR A 184 2.22 -21.67 -1.54
N TYR A 185 2.13 -20.41 -1.09
CA TYR A 185 2.90 -19.93 0.06
C TYR A 185 2.25 -20.26 1.41
N LYS A 186 0.99 -20.73 1.40
CA LYS A 186 0.16 -20.96 2.58
C LYS A 186 0.09 -19.72 3.48
N LYS A 187 -0.10 -18.56 2.85
CA LYS A 187 -0.16 -17.25 3.51
C LYS A 187 -1.33 -16.48 2.93
N PRO A 188 -2.16 -15.85 3.77
CA PRO A 188 -3.27 -15.08 3.27
C PRO A 188 -2.80 -13.84 2.50
N ILE A 189 -3.59 -13.47 1.48
CA ILE A 189 -3.43 -12.23 0.73
C ILE A 189 -3.93 -11.06 1.58
N LEU A 190 -3.18 -9.97 1.59
CA LEU A 190 -3.57 -8.70 2.20
C LEU A 190 -3.47 -7.62 1.12
N PHE A 191 -4.56 -6.92 0.83
CA PHE A 191 -4.45 -5.73 -0.02
C PHE A 191 -3.87 -4.57 0.78
N THR A 192 -2.58 -4.33 0.64
CA THR A 192 -1.86 -3.27 1.37
C THR A 192 -2.24 -1.88 0.88
N GLU A 193 -2.76 -1.80 -0.34
CA GLU A 193 -3.56 -0.69 -0.87
C GLU A 193 -4.64 -1.26 -1.80
N PHE A 194 -5.82 -0.65 -1.79
CA PHE A 194 -6.82 -0.86 -2.83
C PHE A 194 -7.67 0.39 -2.99
N GLY A 195 -8.25 0.57 -4.16
CA GLY A 195 -9.17 1.68 -4.42
C GLY A 195 -9.22 2.05 -5.90
N TYR A 196 -10.31 2.70 -6.28
CA TYR A 196 -10.50 3.26 -7.61
C TYR A 196 -10.81 4.74 -7.51
N ARG A 197 -10.44 5.51 -8.54
CA ARG A 197 -10.81 6.92 -8.67
C ARG A 197 -12.23 7.06 -9.21
N SER A 198 -12.89 8.16 -8.86
CA SER A 198 -14.16 8.61 -9.47
C SER A 198 -13.94 9.33 -10.80
N VAL A 199 -13.44 8.59 -11.80
CA VAL A 199 -13.15 9.09 -13.16
C VAL A 199 -13.64 8.12 -14.23
N ASP A 200 -13.84 8.64 -15.44
CA ASP A 200 -13.97 7.78 -16.62
C ASP A 200 -12.78 6.81 -16.73
N PHE A 201 -13.05 5.58 -17.15
CA PHE A 201 -12.06 4.52 -17.29
C PHE A 201 -11.36 4.13 -15.98
N ALA A 202 -12.04 4.29 -14.84
CA ALA A 202 -11.48 3.97 -13.52
C ALA A 202 -10.90 2.55 -13.42
N GLY A 203 -11.50 1.58 -14.13
CA GLY A 203 -11.07 0.19 -14.15
C GLY A 203 -9.89 -0.11 -15.07
N LYS A 204 -9.40 0.85 -15.89
CA LYS A 204 -8.45 0.57 -16.97
C LYS A 204 -7.00 0.61 -16.50
N GLU A 205 -6.61 1.70 -15.86
CA GLU A 205 -5.28 1.89 -15.28
C GLU A 205 -5.44 2.46 -13.87
N PRO A 206 -5.90 1.63 -12.90
CA PRO A 206 -6.36 2.14 -11.60
C PRO A 206 -5.28 2.85 -10.78
N TRP A 207 -4.01 2.61 -11.07
CA TRP A 207 -2.87 3.30 -10.45
C TRP A 207 -2.71 4.75 -10.91
N LYS A 208 -3.30 5.15 -12.05
CA LYS A 208 -3.12 6.50 -12.61
C LYS A 208 -3.75 7.57 -11.71
N SER A 209 -2.88 8.43 -11.19
CA SER A 209 -3.25 9.52 -10.27
C SER A 209 -3.09 10.92 -10.87
N ASP A 210 -2.90 11.00 -12.19
CA ASP A 210 -2.68 12.24 -12.92
C ASP A 210 -3.82 13.26 -12.68
N ARG A 211 -3.43 14.54 -12.62
CA ARG A 211 -4.35 15.64 -12.24
C ARG A 211 -5.23 16.10 -13.40
N ASP A 212 -4.90 15.74 -14.63
CA ASP A 212 -5.64 16.05 -15.84
C ASP A 212 -6.89 15.16 -16.02
N MET A 213 -6.91 13.98 -15.41
CA MET A 213 -8.11 13.13 -15.30
C MET A 213 -9.14 13.74 -14.34
N ASN A 214 -9.90 14.72 -14.80
CA ASN A 214 -10.81 15.54 -14.00
C ASN A 214 -12.30 15.34 -14.31
N VAL A 215 -12.65 14.50 -15.29
CA VAL A 215 -14.05 14.15 -15.56
C VAL A 215 -14.53 13.20 -14.47
N VAL A 216 -15.40 13.70 -13.60
CA VAL A 216 -15.92 12.95 -12.46
C VAL A 216 -16.91 11.88 -12.92
N ASN A 217 -16.70 10.66 -12.45
CA ASN A 217 -17.59 9.52 -12.70
C ASN A 217 -17.72 8.69 -11.42
N MET A 218 -18.75 9.00 -10.63
CA MET A 218 -19.00 8.34 -9.34
C MET A 218 -19.51 6.90 -9.52
N GLU A 219 -20.24 6.64 -10.60
CA GLU A 219 -20.74 5.31 -10.94
C GLU A 219 -19.58 4.36 -11.24
N ALA A 220 -18.57 4.81 -11.99
CA ALA A 220 -17.37 4.03 -12.27
C ALA A 220 -16.63 3.61 -10.98
N GLN A 221 -16.45 4.54 -10.02
CA GLN A 221 -15.84 4.22 -8.72
C GLN A 221 -16.72 3.25 -7.91
N THR A 222 -18.04 3.46 -7.92
CA THR A 222 -18.97 2.63 -7.14
C THR A 222 -19.00 1.20 -7.67
N ASN A 223 -19.13 1.01 -8.98
CA ASN A 223 -19.21 -0.32 -9.62
C ASN A 223 -17.90 -1.10 -9.44
N THR A 224 -16.75 -0.45 -9.66
CA THR A 224 -15.43 -1.09 -9.49
C THR A 224 -15.18 -1.50 -8.05
N MET A 225 -15.48 -0.63 -7.08
CA MET A 225 -15.35 -0.92 -5.66
C MET A 225 -16.33 -2.01 -5.18
N GLN A 226 -17.57 -2.01 -5.69
CA GLN A 226 -18.57 -3.04 -5.36
C GLN A 226 -18.05 -4.43 -5.72
N VAL A 227 -17.58 -4.59 -6.96
CA VAL A 227 -17.08 -5.89 -7.41
C VAL A 227 -15.84 -6.31 -6.65
N LEU A 228 -14.92 -5.40 -6.34
CA LEU A 228 -13.75 -5.72 -5.53
C LEU A 228 -14.16 -6.29 -4.16
N PHE A 229 -15.14 -5.71 -3.49
CA PHE A 229 -15.63 -6.25 -2.22
C PHE A 229 -16.31 -7.61 -2.38
N GLU A 230 -17.20 -7.74 -3.38
CA GLU A 230 -17.90 -9.00 -3.67
C GLU A 230 -16.93 -10.15 -3.97
N GLU A 231 -15.83 -9.87 -4.69
CA GLU A 231 -14.87 -10.89 -5.10
C GLU A 231 -13.93 -11.33 -3.97
N PHE A 232 -13.55 -10.47 -3.02
CA PHE A 232 -12.46 -10.80 -2.09
C PHE A 232 -12.90 -10.97 -0.63
N TRP A 233 -13.91 -10.24 -0.14
CA TRP A 233 -14.18 -10.18 1.31
C TRP A 233 -14.79 -11.46 1.90
N ASN A 234 -15.27 -12.37 1.07
CA ASN A 234 -15.84 -13.66 1.49
C ASN A 234 -14.88 -14.85 1.29
N GLU A 235 -13.65 -14.59 0.84
CA GLU A 235 -12.67 -15.63 0.56
C GLU A 235 -11.83 -15.94 1.81
N ASP A 236 -11.65 -17.21 2.14
CA ASP A 236 -10.92 -17.67 3.35
C ASP A 236 -9.40 -17.44 3.27
N TRP A 237 -8.86 -17.34 2.05
CA TRP A 237 -7.47 -17.03 1.75
C TRP A 237 -7.17 -15.52 1.74
N PHE A 238 -8.16 -14.66 2.00
CA PHE A 238 -8.03 -13.21 1.99
C PHE A 238 -8.13 -12.60 3.40
N ALA A 239 -7.19 -11.72 3.76
CA ALA A 239 -7.09 -11.10 5.09
C ALA A 239 -7.77 -9.73 5.20
N GLY A 240 -8.31 -9.20 4.11
CA GLY A 240 -8.83 -7.83 4.02
C GLY A 240 -7.86 -6.88 3.32
N GLY A 241 -8.04 -5.58 3.54
CA GLY A 241 -7.16 -4.58 2.95
C GLY A 241 -7.22 -3.19 3.55
N PHE A 242 -6.37 -2.31 3.03
CA PHE A 242 -6.24 -0.90 3.41
C PHE A 242 -6.66 0.02 2.26
N LEU A 243 -7.78 0.71 2.44
CA LEU A 243 -8.35 1.58 1.43
C LEU A 243 -7.47 2.81 1.17
N TRP A 244 -7.12 3.05 -0.09
CA TRP A 244 -6.47 4.27 -0.56
C TRP A 244 -7.53 5.26 -1.08
N LYS A 245 -7.71 6.44 -0.49
CA LYS A 245 -7.20 6.84 0.83
C LYS A 245 -8.20 7.71 1.57
N TRP A 246 -8.00 7.80 2.87
CA TRP A 246 -8.82 8.58 3.77
C TRP A 246 -8.06 9.81 4.28
N PHE A 247 -8.73 10.96 4.30
CA PHE A 247 -8.23 12.24 4.79
C PHE A 247 -8.82 12.56 6.16
N HIS A 248 -7.99 13.15 7.03
CA HIS A 248 -8.39 13.47 8.41
C HIS A 248 -9.52 14.50 8.50
N ASN A 249 -9.57 15.47 7.57
CA ASN A 249 -10.61 16.48 7.54
C ASN A 249 -11.78 15.99 6.68
N HIS A 250 -12.67 15.21 7.30
CA HIS A 250 -13.75 14.54 6.59
C HIS A 250 -14.70 15.51 5.88
N LYS A 251 -14.93 16.71 6.43
CA LYS A 251 -15.85 17.69 5.83
C LYS A 251 -15.36 18.24 4.48
N ASP A 252 -14.05 18.31 4.30
CA ASP A 252 -13.42 18.93 3.13
C ASP A 252 -12.84 17.89 2.15
N ALA A 253 -13.09 16.60 2.38
CA ALA A 253 -12.54 15.50 1.59
C ALA A 253 -13.58 14.94 0.61
N GLY A 254 -13.19 14.75 -0.65
CA GLY A 254 -14.05 14.14 -1.66
C GLY A 254 -15.24 15.03 -2.07
N GLY A 255 -16.43 14.45 -2.19
CA GLY A 255 -17.63 15.16 -2.67
C GLY A 255 -17.91 14.99 -4.16
N GLU A 256 -19.04 15.51 -4.62
CA GLU A 256 -19.60 15.34 -5.97
C GLU A 256 -18.69 15.79 -7.12
N ASN A 257 -17.72 16.68 -6.84
CA ASN A 257 -16.80 17.22 -7.84
C ASN A 257 -15.37 16.67 -7.70
N ASP A 258 -15.13 15.72 -6.79
CA ASP A 258 -13.80 15.15 -6.57
C ASP A 258 -13.60 13.89 -7.42
N SER A 259 -12.56 13.91 -8.27
CA SER A 259 -12.17 12.81 -9.17
C SER A 259 -11.05 11.93 -8.60
N ARG A 260 -10.77 12.04 -7.30
CA ARG A 260 -9.67 11.33 -6.63
C ARG A 260 -10.14 10.02 -5.99
N PHE A 261 -9.20 9.30 -5.41
CA PHE A 261 -9.41 7.98 -4.83
C PHE A 261 -10.32 7.96 -3.59
N THR A 262 -10.34 9.04 -2.81
CA THR A 262 -11.05 9.02 -1.54
C THR A 262 -12.52 8.69 -1.73
N PRO A 263 -13.11 7.77 -0.93
CA PRO A 263 -14.54 7.49 -0.98
C PRO A 263 -15.35 8.60 -0.31
N GLN A 264 -14.71 9.48 0.48
CA GLN A 264 -15.39 10.38 1.40
C GLN A 264 -16.37 11.31 0.67
N ASN A 265 -17.57 11.45 1.23
CA ASN A 265 -18.67 12.24 0.70
C ASN A 265 -19.04 11.89 -0.75
N LYS A 266 -18.83 10.64 -1.17
CA LYS A 266 -19.23 10.10 -2.47
C LYS A 266 -20.16 8.89 -2.28
N PRO A 267 -20.93 8.49 -3.31
CA PRO A 267 -21.81 7.32 -3.21
C PRO A 267 -21.11 6.03 -2.74
N VAL A 268 -19.84 5.85 -3.12
CA VAL A 268 -19.05 4.69 -2.71
C VAL A 268 -18.76 4.63 -1.20
N GLU A 269 -18.88 5.73 -0.45
CA GLU A 269 -18.72 5.71 1.01
C GLU A 269 -19.75 4.81 1.69
N ASP A 270 -20.99 4.82 1.21
CA ASP A 270 -22.06 4.01 1.78
C ASP A 270 -21.82 2.53 1.54
N LEU A 271 -21.23 2.17 0.39
CA LEU A 271 -20.76 0.82 0.12
C LEU A 271 -19.67 0.39 1.09
N VAL A 272 -18.66 1.25 1.32
CA VAL A 272 -17.58 0.98 2.29
C VAL A 272 -18.15 0.80 3.70
N LYS A 273 -19.09 1.67 4.12
CA LYS A 273 -19.77 1.54 5.42
C LYS A 273 -20.51 0.21 5.54
N ALA A 274 -21.29 -0.16 4.53
CA ALA A 274 -22.05 -1.41 4.54
C ALA A 274 -21.12 -2.63 4.63
N GLN A 275 -19.99 -2.62 3.92
CA GLN A 275 -19.04 -3.73 3.92
C GLN A 275 -18.38 -3.95 5.29
N TYR A 276 -18.15 -2.88 6.06
CA TYR A 276 -17.46 -2.93 7.36
C TYR A 276 -18.39 -2.74 8.57
N ALA A 277 -19.72 -2.77 8.37
CA ALA A 277 -20.70 -2.61 9.45
C ALA A 277 -20.84 -3.84 10.36
N ASN A 278 -20.24 -4.98 9.98
CA ASN A 278 -20.34 -6.26 10.69
C ASN A 278 -19.02 -6.68 11.31
#